data_AF-A0A8C1PRH4-F1
#
_entry.id   AF-A0A8C1PRH4-F1
#
_cell.length_a   1.000
_cell.length_b   1.000
_cell.length_c   1.000
_cell.angle_alpha   90.00
_cell.angle_beta   90.00
_cell.angle_gamma   90.00
#
_symmetry.space_group_name_H-M   'P 1'
#
loop_
_entity.id
_entity.type
_entity.pdbx_description
1 polymer ?
#
loop_
_entity_poly.entity_id
_entity_poly.type
_entity_poly.pdbx_seq_one_letter_code
_entity_poly.pdbx_strand_id
1 'polypeptide(L)'
;MEPITKWTPTQVVDWIRGLDDSLQQYVPHFERKKISGEQLLKISHQDLEELTMTRVGHQELILEAVDLLCALNCGVETDNLKTLVGQMRAASNNLHNCASERRKNPTYDGGSPNKPPNVFLTAVVELIGAAKGMLAWLDRSPLTGISDFTSIKNKIIQLCLELTTTVQKDCTVFEMEEKILEVSSVLTGICDSTMRMTSDPLKSQMTCLEEVTITDIKAAEGMGIYIKSTYDGLHVITGTTENSPADRTQRIHAGDEVIQVNRQTVVSPCILNLALRAHFYDCLS
;
A
#
# COMPACT_ATOMS: atom_id res chain seq x y z
N MET A 1 16.50 2.17 3.90
CA MET A 1 16.19 0.83 4.46
C MET A 1 16.69 -0.23 3.50
N GLU A 2 17.35 -1.29 3.97
CA GLU A 2 17.68 -2.45 3.12
C GLU A 2 16.39 -3.24 2.80
N PRO A 3 16.16 -3.71 1.56
CA PRO A 3 14.97 -4.50 1.24
C PRO A 3 14.89 -5.74 2.13
N ILE A 4 13.70 -6.02 2.65
CA ILE A 4 13.35 -7.18 3.47
C ILE A 4 13.68 -8.49 2.76
N THR A 5 13.64 -8.56 1.43
CA THR A 5 14.11 -9.76 0.70
C THR A 5 15.57 -10.12 0.96
N LYS A 6 16.40 -9.16 1.40
CA LYS A 6 17.81 -9.36 1.77
C LYS A 6 18.03 -9.57 3.27
N TRP A 7 16.97 -9.54 4.09
CA TRP A 7 17.14 -9.74 5.52
C TRP A 7 17.72 -11.11 5.84
N THR A 8 18.76 -11.07 6.65
CA THR A 8 19.34 -12.24 7.29
C THR A 8 18.36 -12.86 8.30
N PRO A 9 18.51 -14.15 8.63
CA PRO A 9 17.70 -14.77 9.67
C PRO A 9 17.76 -14.06 11.01
N THR A 10 18.90 -13.44 11.33
CA THR A 10 19.06 -12.63 12.54
C THR A 10 18.17 -11.39 12.50
N GLN A 11 18.10 -10.68 11.37
CA GLN A 11 17.22 -9.52 11.20
C GLN A 11 15.73 -9.92 11.26
N VAL A 12 15.35 -11.08 10.72
CA VAL A 12 13.99 -11.62 10.86
C VAL A 12 13.66 -11.91 12.32
N VAL A 13 14.58 -12.55 13.04
CA VAL A 13 14.42 -12.83 14.47
C VAL A 13 14.30 -11.53 15.28
N ASP A 14 15.12 -10.53 14.96
CA ASP A 14 15.02 -9.21 15.58
C ASP A 14 13.68 -8.55 15.26
N TRP A 15 13.18 -8.65 14.03
CA TRP A 15 11.85 -8.15 13.70
C TRP A 15 10.73 -8.82 14.51
N ILE A 16 10.73 -10.15 14.64
CA ILE A 16 9.70 -10.88 15.43
C ILE A 16 9.76 -10.50 16.91
N ARG A 17 10.96 -10.26 17.45
CA ARG A 17 11.10 -9.73 18.82
C ARG A 17 10.39 -8.39 19.02
N GLY A 18 10.07 -7.69 17.92
CA GLY A 18 9.32 -6.43 17.90
C GLY A 18 7.82 -6.53 17.75
N LEU A 19 7.29 -7.73 17.56
CA LEU A 19 5.85 -7.97 17.54
C LEU A 19 5.31 -8.19 18.96
N ASP A 20 4.02 -8.50 19.07
CA ASP A 20 3.32 -8.74 20.33
C ASP A 20 4.04 -9.72 21.27
N ASP A 21 3.90 -9.47 22.59
CA ASP A 21 4.50 -10.31 23.64
C ASP A 21 4.03 -11.76 23.56
N SER A 22 2.79 -11.97 23.07
CA SER A 22 2.21 -13.30 22.84
C SER A 22 3.00 -14.13 21.80
N LEU A 23 3.75 -13.46 20.92
CA LEU A 23 4.52 -14.09 19.84
C LEU A 23 5.97 -14.43 20.24
N GLN A 24 6.46 -13.91 21.36
CA GLN A 24 7.85 -14.08 21.78
C GLN A 24 8.24 -15.54 22.03
N GLN A 25 7.27 -16.37 22.43
CA GLN A 25 7.46 -17.82 22.59
C GLN A 25 7.89 -18.53 21.30
N TYR A 26 7.63 -17.96 20.13
CA TYR A 26 7.96 -18.56 18.83
C TYR A 26 9.33 -18.12 18.28
N VAL A 27 9.96 -17.10 18.86
CA VAL A 27 11.28 -16.59 18.44
C VAL A 27 12.33 -17.70 18.30
N PRO A 28 12.47 -18.65 19.26
CA PRO A 28 13.45 -19.74 19.12
C PRO A 28 13.19 -20.66 17.92
N HIS A 29 11.96 -20.73 17.42
CA HIS A 29 11.60 -21.56 16.27
C HIS A 29 12.04 -20.92 14.96
N PHE A 30 11.83 -19.60 14.83
CA PHE A 30 12.34 -18.83 13.69
C PHE A 30 13.87 -18.83 13.64
N GLU A 31 14.53 -18.70 14.81
CA GLU A 31 15.99 -18.76 14.92
C GLU A 31 16.53 -20.15 14.51
N ARG A 32 15.91 -21.22 15.01
CA ARG A 32 16.31 -22.60 14.69
C ARG A 32 16.11 -22.93 13.21
N LYS A 33 15.02 -22.48 12.61
CA LYS A 33 14.69 -22.73 11.19
C LYS A 33 15.41 -21.76 10.25
N LYS A 34 16.07 -20.73 10.78
CA LYS A 34 16.82 -19.73 10.02
C LYS A 34 16.01 -19.11 8.89
N ILE A 35 14.78 -18.70 9.20
CA ILE A 35 13.87 -18.09 8.23
C ILE A 35 14.50 -16.81 7.68
N SER A 36 14.77 -16.76 6.37
CA SER A 36 15.26 -15.55 5.70
C SER A 36 14.14 -14.56 5.44
N GLY A 37 14.48 -13.31 5.11
CA GLY A 37 13.48 -12.31 4.74
C GLY A 37 12.65 -12.69 3.51
N GLU A 38 13.22 -13.38 2.53
CA GLU A 38 12.46 -13.90 1.38
C GLU A 38 11.42 -14.95 1.81
N GLN A 39 11.79 -15.84 2.73
CA GLN A 39 10.89 -16.86 3.26
C GLN A 39 9.80 -16.23 4.13
N LEU A 40 10.16 -15.23 4.93
CA LEU A 40 9.21 -14.49 5.76
C LEU A 40 8.10 -13.84 4.93
N LEU A 41 8.45 -13.17 3.82
CA LEU A 41 7.49 -12.49 2.94
C LEU A 41 6.54 -13.45 2.19
N LYS A 42 6.83 -14.76 2.21
CA LYS A 42 6.03 -15.80 1.55
C LYS A 42 5.39 -16.76 2.56
N ILE A 43 5.49 -16.45 3.86
CA ILE A 43 5.07 -17.36 4.92
C ILE A 43 3.56 -17.56 4.86
N SER A 44 3.12 -18.82 4.92
CA SER A 44 1.72 -19.22 4.90
C SER A 44 1.27 -19.77 6.26
N HIS A 45 -0.03 -20.00 6.42
CA HIS A 45 -0.56 -20.70 7.60
C HIS A 45 0.13 -22.06 7.82
N GLN A 46 0.36 -22.81 6.73
CA GLN A 46 1.01 -24.12 6.80
C GLN A 46 2.45 -24.01 7.29
N ASP A 47 3.20 -23.00 6.83
CA ASP A 47 4.58 -22.78 7.28
C ASP A 47 4.64 -22.41 8.77
N LEU A 48 3.64 -21.67 9.26
CA LEU A 48 3.52 -21.33 10.69
C LEU A 48 3.20 -22.55 11.54
N GLU A 49 2.35 -23.46 11.06
CA GLU A 49 2.11 -24.75 11.73
C GLU A 49 3.40 -25.58 11.82
N GLU A 50 4.23 -25.59 10.77
CA GLU A 50 5.54 -26.25 10.78
C GLU A 50 6.55 -25.58 11.73
N LEU A 51 6.33 -24.30 12.05
CA LEU A 51 7.02 -23.56 13.10
C LEU A 51 6.40 -23.78 14.49
N THR A 52 5.51 -24.77 14.62
CA THR A 52 4.78 -25.16 15.84
C THR A 52 3.80 -24.10 16.36
N MET A 53 3.43 -23.14 15.51
CA MET A 53 2.40 -22.16 15.80
C MET A 53 1.04 -22.69 15.34
N THR A 54 0.32 -23.36 16.24
CA THR A 54 -1.01 -23.95 15.94
C THR A 54 -2.19 -23.06 16.31
N ARG A 55 -1.93 -21.97 17.05
CA ARG A 55 -2.98 -21.03 17.47
C ARG A 55 -3.29 -20.08 16.32
N VAL A 56 -4.48 -20.21 15.72
CA VAL A 56 -4.94 -19.37 14.61
C VAL A 56 -4.77 -17.88 14.91
N GLY A 57 -5.17 -17.41 16.10
CA GLY A 57 -5.01 -16.00 16.45
C GLY A 57 -3.55 -15.51 16.46
N HIS A 58 -2.58 -16.37 16.76
CA HIS A 58 -1.15 -15.99 16.67
C HIS A 58 -0.65 -16.03 15.22
N GLN A 59 -1.18 -16.95 14.41
CA GLN A 59 -0.88 -17.00 12.98
C GLN A 59 -1.35 -15.72 12.28
N GLU A 60 -2.57 -15.28 12.56
CA GLU A 60 -3.14 -14.03 12.03
C GLU A 60 -2.27 -12.82 12.40
N LEU A 61 -1.82 -12.71 13.66
CA LEU A 61 -0.95 -11.60 14.06
C LEU A 61 0.37 -11.54 13.28
N ILE A 62 1.01 -12.69 13.02
CA ILE A 62 2.23 -12.72 12.21
C ILE A 62 1.91 -12.36 10.76
N LEU A 63 0.85 -12.91 10.18
CA LEU A 63 0.52 -12.70 8.78
C LEU A 63 0.11 -11.26 8.51
N GLU A 64 -0.65 -10.65 9.41
CA GLU A 64 -0.99 -9.23 9.35
C GLU A 64 0.26 -8.36 9.43
N ALA A 65 1.19 -8.68 10.34
CA ALA A 65 2.47 -7.98 10.42
C ALA A 65 3.35 -8.19 9.16
N VAL A 66 3.31 -9.37 8.55
CA VAL A 66 4.00 -9.67 7.27
C VAL A 66 3.37 -8.91 6.11
N ASP A 67 2.05 -8.78 6.05
CA ASP A 67 1.35 -8.01 5.01
C ASP A 67 1.78 -6.53 5.04
N LEU A 68 1.84 -5.95 6.23
CA LEU A 68 2.33 -4.58 6.42
C LEU A 68 3.84 -4.47 6.08
N LEU A 69 4.64 -5.49 6.43
CA LEU A 69 6.05 -5.55 6.06
C LEU A 69 6.25 -5.65 4.54
N CYS A 70 5.37 -6.37 3.84
CA CYS A 70 5.35 -6.43 2.38
C CYS A 70 5.03 -5.07 1.77
N ALA A 71 4.09 -4.33 2.37
CA ALA A 71 3.73 -2.98 1.97
C ALA A 71 4.91 -1.99 2.11
N LEU A 72 5.79 -2.22 3.09
CA LEU A 72 7.00 -1.42 3.31
C LEU A 72 8.20 -1.86 2.44
N ASN A 73 8.38 -3.17 2.21
CA ASN A 73 9.54 -3.74 1.49
C ASN A 73 9.60 -3.38 0.02
N CYS A 74 8.49 -3.60 -0.65
CA CYS A 74 8.31 -3.02 -1.96
C CYS A 74 8.29 -1.51 -1.67
N GLY A 75 9.10 -0.68 -2.33
CA GLY A 75 8.86 0.76 -2.30
C GLY A 75 7.54 1.02 -3.04
N VAL A 76 6.41 0.60 -2.43
CA VAL A 76 5.20 0.09 -3.09
C VAL A 76 4.55 1.15 -3.96
N GLU A 77 4.89 2.40 -3.79
CA GLU A 77 4.13 3.45 -4.44
C GLU A 77 4.55 3.62 -5.90
N THR A 78 5.83 3.85 -6.17
CA THR A 78 6.23 4.27 -7.52
C THR A 78 6.38 3.11 -8.52
N ASP A 79 6.87 1.94 -8.09
CA ASP A 79 7.02 0.79 -8.99
C ASP A 79 5.73 -0.03 -9.16
N ASN A 80 4.82 -0.04 -8.15
CA ASN A 80 3.46 -0.54 -8.36
C ASN A 80 2.67 0.42 -9.25
N LEU A 81 2.82 1.73 -9.08
CA LEU A 81 2.12 2.72 -9.91
C LEU A 81 2.51 2.60 -11.39
N LYS A 82 3.80 2.42 -11.73
CA LYS A 82 4.21 2.17 -13.12
C LYS A 82 3.53 0.92 -13.69
N THR A 83 3.45 -0.15 -12.90
CA THR A 83 2.78 -1.39 -13.28
C THR A 83 1.28 -1.17 -13.50
N LEU A 84 0.60 -0.50 -12.56
CA LEU A 84 -0.83 -0.17 -12.63
C LEU A 84 -1.16 0.74 -13.82
N VAL A 85 -0.33 1.74 -14.09
CA VAL A 85 -0.47 2.61 -15.27
C VAL A 85 -0.25 1.80 -16.55
N GLY A 86 0.73 0.87 -16.55
CA GLY A 86 0.95 -0.06 -17.66
C GLY A 86 -0.27 -0.95 -17.91
N GLN A 87 -0.88 -1.51 -16.87
CA GLN A 87 -2.10 -2.30 -16.95
C GLN A 87 -3.29 -1.49 -17.46
N MET A 88 -3.46 -0.24 -16.99
CA MET A 88 -4.50 0.67 -17.48
C MET A 88 -4.36 0.93 -18.99
N ARG A 89 -3.14 1.25 -19.45
CA ARG A 89 -2.88 1.46 -20.88
C ARG A 89 -3.13 0.19 -21.69
N ALA A 90 -2.70 -0.97 -21.20
CA ALA A 90 -2.92 -2.25 -21.87
C ALA A 90 -4.43 -2.55 -22.02
N ALA A 91 -5.21 -2.38 -20.95
CA ALA A 91 -6.66 -2.57 -20.98
C ALA A 91 -7.36 -1.58 -21.92
N SER A 92 -6.98 -0.30 -21.88
CA SER A 92 -7.53 0.72 -22.78
C SER A 92 -7.19 0.44 -24.25
N ASN A 93 -5.98 -0.02 -24.55
CA ASN A 93 -5.58 -0.38 -25.91
C ASN A 93 -6.32 -1.63 -26.41
N ASN A 94 -6.49 -2.64 -25.54
CA ASN A 94 -7.26 -3.85 -25.86
C ASN A 94 -8.72 -3.49 -26.22
N LEU A 95 -9.33 -2.63 -25.41
CA LEU A 95 -10.68 -2.12 -25.63
C LEU A 95 -10.81 -1.36 -26.96
N HIS A 96 -9.84 -0.50 -27.28
CA HIS A 96 -9.80 0.22 -28.55
C HIS A 96 -9.65 -0.72 -29.75
N ASN A 97 -8.80 -1.75 -29.63
CA ASN A 97 -8.61 -2.77 -30.67
C ASN A 97 -9.91 -3.55 -30.89
N CYS A 98 -10.60 -3.99 -29.83
CA CYS A 98 -11.87 -4.69 -29.92
C CYS A 98 -12.94 -3.89 -30.69
N ALA A 99 -13.04 -2.58 -30.43
CA ALA A 99 -13.96 -1.70 -31.14
C ALA A 99 -13.51 -1.44 -32.60
N SER A 100 -12.21 -1.23 -32.83
CA SER A 100 -11.66 -0.94 -34.16
C SER A 100 -11.76 -2.13 -35.11
N GLU A 101 -11.45 -3.34 -34.64
CA GLU A 101 -11.56 -4.58 -35.43
C GLU A 101 -13.01 -4.84 -35.86
N ARG A 102 -13.98 -4.57 -34.98
CA ARG A 102 -15.40 -4.63 -35.33
C ARG A 102 -15.75 -3.64 -36.44
N ARG A 103 -15.37 -2.38 -36.28
CA ARG A 103 -15.72 -1.29 -37.22
C ARG A 103 -15.11 -1.49 -38.61
N LYS A 104 -13.98 -2.22 -38.71
CA LYS A 104 -13.34 -2.58 -39.98
C LYS A 104 -14.01 -3.75 -40.71
N ASN A 105 -14.93 -4.47 -40.06
CA ASN A 105 -15.59 -5.60 -40.67
C ASN A 105 -16.65 -5.12 -41.70
N PRO A 106 -16.55 -5.48 -42.99
CA PRO A 106 -17.48 -5.01 -44.03
C PRO A 106 -18.92 -5.50 -43.87
N THR A 107 -19.19 -6.43 -42.95
CA THR A 107 -20.54 -6.88 -42.56
C THR A 107 -21.11 -6.14 -41.35
N TYR A 108 -20.40 -5.14 -40.82
CA TYR A 108 -20.82 -4.35 -39.67
C TYR A 108 -21.98 -3.42 -40.04
N ASP A 109 -23.20 -3.86 -39.75
CA ASP A 109 -24.37 -3.00 -39.69
C ASP A 109 -24.40 -2.34 -38.30
N GLY A 110 -24.00 -1.08 -38.22
CA GLY A 110 -23.99 -0.27 -36.99
C GLY A 110 -25.37 -0.13 -36.32
N GLY A 111 -26.43 -0.62 -36.96
CA GLY A 111 -27.79 -0.70 -36.44
C GLY A 111 -28.20 -2.04 -35.80
N SER A 112 -27.31 -3.04 -35.68
CA SER A 112 -27.71 -4.34 -35.09
C SER A 112 -28.08 -4.22 -33.59
N PRO A 113 -29.16 -4.88 -33.12
CA PRO A 113 -29.71 -4.61 -31.81
C PRO A 113 -28.89 -5.17 -30.63
N ASN A 114 -28.70 -4.28 -29.66
CA ASN A 114 -28.77 -4.42 -28.20
C ASN A 114 -27.69 -5.18 -27.41
N LYS A 115 -26.70 -5.87 -27.99
CA LYS A 115 -25.63 -6.47 -27.16
C LYS A 115 -24.22 -6.33 -27.74
N PRO A 116 -23.30 -5.65 -27.05
CA PRO A 116 -21.89 -5.68 -27.42
C PRO A 116 -21.36 -7.12 -27.27
N PRO A 117 -20.42 -7.56 -28.11
CA PRO A 117 -19.83 -8.88 -27.95
C PRO A 117 -19.09 -9.08 -26.64
N ASN A 118 -19.10 -10.32 -26.19
CA ASN A 118 -18.48 -10.73 -24.95
C ASN A 118 -17.01 -10.32 -24.87
N VAL A 119 -16.26 -10.35 -25.98
CA VAL A 119 -14.85 -9.91 -26.01
C VAL A 119 -14.71 -8.43 -25.63
N PHE A 120 -15.61 -7.58 -26.11
CA PHE A 120 -15.64 -6.15 -25.76
C PHE A 120 -16.03 -5.95 -24.30
N LEU A 121 -17.04 -6.69 -23.81
CA LEU A 121 -17.44 -6.64 -22.39
C LEU A 121 -16.33 -7.12 -21.45
N THR A 122 -15.57 -8.16 -21.84
CA THR A 122 -14.39 -8.62 -21.08
C THR A 122 -13.34 -7.51 -21.01
N ALA A 123 -13.05 -6.82 -22.12
CA ALA A 123 -12.12 -5.69 -22.13
C ALA A 123 -12.60 -4.53 -21.21
N VAL A 124 -13.91 -4.29 -21.11
CA VAL A 124 -14.48 -3.32 -20.15
C VAL A 124 -14.25 -3.78 -18.70
N VAL A 125 -14.43 -5.07 -18.41
CA VAL A 125 -14.18 -5.62 -17.07
C VAL A 125 -12.70 -5.54 -16.70
N GLU A 126 -11.80 -5.83 -17.64
CA GLU A 126 -10.35 -5.67 -17.46
C GLU A 126 -9.97 -4.22 -17.15
N LEU A 127 -10.56 -3.26 -17.87
CA LEU A 127 -10.36 -1.83 -17.63
C LEU A 127 -10.84 -1.41 -16.23
N ILE A 128 -12.01 -1.88 -15.80
CA ILE A 128 -12.51 -1.66 -14.43
C ILE A 128 -11.58 -2.30 -13.39
N GLY A 129 -11.04 -3.49 -13.68
CA GLY A 129 -10.06 -4.15 -12.83
C GLY A 129 -8.79 -3.31 -12.64
N ALA A 130 -8.24 -2.77 -13.73
CA ALA A 130 -7.10 -1.86 -13.69
C ALA A 130 -7.42 -0.56 -12.91
N ALA A 131 -8.62 0.01 -13.11
CA ALA A 131 -9.07 1.20 -12.37
C ALA A 131 -9.21 0.95 -10.87
N LYS A 132 -9.69 -0.23 -10.47
CA LYS A 132 -9.74 -0.65 -9.06
C LYS A 132 -8.36 -0.82 -8.44
N GLY A 133 -7.40 -1.36 -9.20
CA GLY A 133 -6.00 -1.42 -8.77
C GLY A 133 -5.42 -0.03 -8.50
N MET A 134 -5.72 0.94 -9.37
CA MET A 134 -5.35 2.34 -9.18
C MET A 134 -6.00 2.98 -7.95
N LEU A 135 -7.30 2.70 -7.70
CA LEU A 135 -7.99 3.16 -6.48
C LEU A 135 -7.38 2.58 -5.22
N ALA A 136 -7.12 1.28 -5.19
CA ALA A 136 -6.50 0.61 -4.04
C ALA A 136 -5.11 1.18 -3.73
N TRP A 137 -4.35 1.54 -4.77
CA TRP A 137 -3.08 2.26 -4.63
C TRP A 137 -3.27 3.64 -4.00
N LEU A 138 -4.23 4.42 -4.51
CA LEU A 138 -4.53 5.75 -3.97
C LEU A 138 -5.05 5.69 -2.52
N ASP A 139 -5.73 4.61 -2.12
CA ASP A 139 -6.26 4.40 -0.76
C ASP A 139 -5.21 4.01 0.27
N ARG A 140 -4.14 3.34 -0.15
CA ARG A 140 -3.07 2.87 0.74
C ARG A 140 -1.90 3.84 0.86
N SER A 141 -1.87 4.90 0.05
CA SER A 141 -0.73 5.81 0.04
C SER A 141 -0.76 6.79 1.23
N PRO A 142 0.34 6.96 1.99
CA PRO A 142 0.42 7.78 3.20
C PRO A 142 0.41 9.30 2.88
N LEU A 143 -0.01 9.67 1.67
CA LEU A 143 -0.18 11.05 1.20
C LEU A 143 -1.44 11.71 1.82
N THR A 144 -1.65 11.54 3.13
CA THR A 144 -2.75 12.10 3.93
C THR A 144 -2.73 13.64 4.03
N GLY A 145 -1.84 14.32 3.29
CA GLY A 145 -1.77 15.78 3.17
C GLY A 145 -2.22 16.35 1.83
N ILE A 146 -2.53 15.54 0.81
CA ILE A 146 -2.80 16.05 -0.55
C ILE A 146 -4.30 16.05 -0.83
N SER A 147 -4.92 17.24 -0.74
CA SER A 147 -6.31 17.51 -1.15
C SER A 147 -6.66 17.04 -2.58
N ASP A 148 -5.65 16.87 -3.43
CA ASP A 148 -5.82 16.59 -4.85
C ASP A 148 -6.20 15.13 -5.14
N PHE A 149 -5.76 14.17 -4.31
CA PHE A 149 -6.04 12.75 -4.57
C PHE A 149 -7.46 12.32 -4.24
N THR A 150 -8.12 12.94 -3.26
CA THR A 150 -9.55 12.68 -2.97
C THR A 150 -10.43 12.99 -4.18
N SER A 151 -10.15 14.09 -4.88
CA SER A 151 -10.86 14.46 -6.10
C SER A 151 -10.60 13.46 -7.24
N ILE A 152 -9.35 12.99 -7.37
CA ILE A 152 -8.96 11.95 -8.35
C ILE A 152 -9.68 10.63 -8.05
N LYS A 153 -9.69 10.16 -6.79
CA LYS A 153 -10.41 8.94 -6.36
C LYS A 153 -11.88 9.02 -6.73
N ASN A 154 -12.56 10.10 -6.33
CA ASN A 154 -13.97 10.31 -6.64
C ASN A 154 -14.23 10.30 -8.14
N LYS A 155 -13.31 10.87 -8.94
CA LYS A 155 -13.42 10.87 -10.39
C LYS A 155 -13.26 9.47 -10.99
N ILE A 156 -12.30 8.66 -10.51
CA ILE A 156 -12.11 7.28 -10.97
C ILE A 156 -13.35 6.43 -10.62
N ILE A 157 -13.89 6.57 -9.40
CA ILE A 157 -15.12 5.90 -8.98
C ILE A 157 -16.29 6.26 -9.92
N GLN A 158 -16.47 7.56 -10.21
CA GLN A 158 -17.51 8.04 -11.12
C GLN A 158 -17.37 7.41 -12.52
N LEU A 159 -16.14 7.36 -13.06
CA LEU A 159 -15.87 6.79 -14.38
C LEU A 159 -16.11 5.27 -14.40
N CYS A 160 -15.79 4.53 -13.33
CA CYS A 160 -16.10 3.10 -13.23
C CYS A 160 -17.62 2.83 -13.20
N LEU A 161 -18.39 3.68 -12.50
CA LEU A 161 -19.84 3.64 -12.50
C LEU A 161 -20.39 3.99 -13.89
N GLU A 162 -19.79 4.95 -14.59
CA GLU A 162 -20.17 5.32 -15.95
C GLU A 162 -19.92 4.18 -16.94
N LEU A 163 -18.81 3.46 -16.85
CA LEU A 163 -18.56 2.24 -17.64
C LEU A 163 -19.63 1.17 -17.39
N THR A 164 -19.94 0.90 -16.12
CA THR A 164 -20.90 -0.13 -15.71
C THR A 164 -22.34 0.20 -16.12
N THR A 165 -22.72 1.47 -15.99
CA THR A 165 -24.07 1.92 -16.39
C THR A 165 -24.20 2.02 -17.90
N THR A 166 -23.14 2.39 -18.63
CA THR A 166 -23.17 2.49 -20.10
C THR A 166 -23.39 1.14 -20.76
N VAL A 167 -22.81 0.05 -20.24
CA VAL A 167 -23.09 -1.31 -20.75
C VAL A 167 -24.51 -1.81 -20.45
N GLN A 168 -25.24 -1.12 -19.57
CA GLN A 168 -26.62 -1.45 -19.18
C GLN A 168 -27.67 -0.51 -19.81
N LYS A 169 -27.25 0.57 -20.48
CA LYS A 169 -28.15 1.54 -21.10
C LYS A 169 -28.73 0.97 -22.40
N ASP A 170 -30.00 1.30 -22.66
CA ASP A 170 -30.64 1.10 -23.95
C ASP A 170 -30.12 2.14 -24.95
N CYS A 171 -29.02 1.82 -25.62
CA CYS A 171 -28.46 2.57 -26.74
C CYS A 171 -27.91 1.62 -27.81
N THR A 172 -27.56 2.17 -28.97
CA THR A 172 -26.91 1.36 -30.02
C THR A 172 -25.53 0.88 -29.55
N VAL A 173 -25.07 -0.25 -30.09
CA VAL A 173 -23.72 -0.78 -29.79
C VAL A 173 -22.66 0.27 -30.15
N PHE A 174 -22.86 1.04 -31.22
CA PHE A 174 -21.95 2.11 -31.61
C PHE A 174 -21.86 3.23 -30.56
N GLU A 175 -22.99 3.76 -30.09
CA GLU A 175 -23.04 4.80 -29.05
C GLU A 175 -22.46 4.31 -27.72
N MET A 176 -22.74 3.05 -27.36
CA MET A 176 -22.17 2.39 -26.19
C MET A 176 -20.63 2.32 -26.29
N GLU A 177 -20.11 1.84 -27.42
CA GLU A 177 -18.66 1.75 -27.67
C GLU A 177 -17.99 3.11 -27.64
N GLU A 178 -18.55 4.13 -28.32
CA GLU A 178 -18.01 5.49 -28.30
C GLU A 178 -17.90 6.03 -26.88
N LYS A 179 -18.97 5.88 -26.09
CA LYS A 179 -18.99 6.39 -24.72
C LYS A 179 -18.00 5.66 -23.82
N ILE A 180 -17.87 4.34 -23.97
CA ILE A 180 -16.92 3.52 -23.22
C ILE A 180 -15.46 3.88 -23.59
N LEU A 181 -15.18 4.14 -24.88
CA LEU A 181 -13.85 4.57 -25.32
C LEU A 181 -13.49 5.97 -24.80
N GLU A 182 -14.46 6.90 -24.75
CA GLU A 182 -14.28 8.22 -24.13
C GLU A 182 -13.88 8.08 -22.65
N VAL A 183 -14.64 7.30 -21.89
CA VAL A 183 -14.37 7.05 -20.45
C VAL A 183 -13.01 6.38 -20.25
N SER A 184 -12.63 5.42 -21.11
CA SER A 184 -11.32 4.76 -21.09
C SER A 184 -10.17 5.74 -21.31
N SER A 185 -10.32 6.69 -22.23
CA SER A 185 -9.33 7.74 -22.48
C SER A 185 -9.12 8.64 -21.26
N VAL A 186 -10.22 9.03 -20.61
CA VAL A 186 -10.17 9.85 -19.38
C VAL A 186 -9.47 9.08 -18.25
N LEU A 187 -9.81 7.81 -18.02
CA LEU A 187 -9.16 6.96 -17.01
C LEU A 187 -7.65 6.84 -17.24
N THR A 188 -7.24 6.62 -18.49
CA THR A 188 -5.83 6.53 -18.86
C THR A 188 -5.12 7.87 -18.63
N GLY A 189 -5.74 8.99 -19.00
CA GLY A 189 -5.21 10.33 -18.77
C GLY A 189 -5.06 10.68 -17.29
N ILE A 190 -5.97 10.23 -16.44
CA ILE A 190 -5.86 10.36 -14.99
C ILE A 190 -4.63 9.57 -14.49
N CYS A 191 -4.47 8.31 -14.90
CA CYS A 191 -3.34 7.47 -14.48
C CYS A 191 -1.99 8.06 -14.90
N ASP A 192 -1.88 8.55 -16.14
CA ASP A 192 -0.66 9.21 -16.63
C ASP A 192 -0.36 10.53 -15.91
N SER A 193 -1.40 11.26 -15.50
CA SER A 193 -1.25 12.49 -14.73
C SER A 193 -0.81 12.20 -13.30
N THR A 194 -1.40 11.20 -12.65
CA THR A 194 -0.97 10.71 -11.33
C THR A 194 0.48 10.25 -11.37
N MET A 195 0.89 9.46 -12.37
CA MET A 195 2.28 9.03 -12.53
C MET A 195 3.24 10.22 -12.67
N ARG A 196 2.86 11.27 -13.41
CA ARG A 196 3.68 12.48 -13.52
C ARG A 196 3.77 13.26 -12.21
N MET A 197 2.67 13.38 -11.47
CA MET A 197 2.64 14.04 -10.16
C MET A 197 3.55 13.36 -9.14
N THR A 198 3.62 12.03 -9.17
CA THR A 198 4.45 11.24 -8.25
C THR A 198 5.90 11.08 -8.72
N SER A 199 6.21 11.35 -9.99
CA SER A 199 7.56 11.24 -10.57
C SER A 199 8.37 12.54 -10.51
N ASP A 200 7.76 13.66 -10.15
CA ASP A 200 8.44 14.96 -10.03
C ASP A 200 9.28 14.98 -8.73
N PRO A 201 10.63 15.07 -8.80
CA PRO A 201 11.50 15.07 -7.62
C PRO A 201 11.20 16.21 -6.63
N LEU A 202 10.64 17.33 -7.10
CA LEU A 202 10.28 18.48 -6.27
C LEU A 202 8.95 18.28 -5.52
N LYS A 203 8.08 17.37 -5.99
CA LYS A 203 6.82 16.99 -5.32
C LYS A 203 6.91 15.66 -4.58
N SER A 204 7.82 14.77 -5.01
CA SER A 204 8.25 13.56 -4.29
C SER A 204 9.11 13.86 -3.07
N GLN A 205 9.50 15.12 -2.85
CA GLN A 205 10.25 15.59 -1.68
C GLN A 205 9.45 15.58 -0.37
N MET A 206 8.19 15.13 -0.37
CA MET A 206 7.34 15.19 0.84
C MET A 206 7.45 13.98 1.77
N THR A 207 8.26 12.98 1.44
CA THR A 207 8.51 11.82 2.31
C THR A 207 10.00 11.45 2.26
N CYS A 208 10.80 12.00 3.16
CA CYS A 208 12.18 11.55 3.35
C CYS A 208 12.25 10.62 4.56
N LEU A 209 12.82 9.43 4.37
CA LEU A 209 13.20 8.59 5.49
C LEU A 209 14.41 9.23 6.17
N GLU A 210 14.20 9.72 7.40
CA GLU A 210 15.19 10.43 8.16
C GLU A 210 15.51 9.67 9.46
N GLU A 211 16.80 9.39 9.69
CA GLU A 211 17.26 8.87 10.98
C GLU A 211 17.52 10.05 11.92
N VAL A 212 16.77 10.08 13.03
CA VAL A 212 16.91 11.09 14.08
C VAL A 212 17.45 10.43 15.35
N THR A 213 18.66 10.81 15.74
CA THR A 213 19.24 10.39 17.02
C THR A 213 18.80 11.35 18.11
N ILE A 214 18.10 10.83 19.11
CA ILE A 214 17.71 11.58 20.31
C ILE A 214 18.72 11.27 21.42
N THR A 215 19.43 12.28 21.90
CA THR A 215 20.41 12.16 22.99
C THR A 215 19.86 12.74 24.30
N ASP A 216 20.56 12.51 25.40
CA ASP A 216 20.27 13.13 26.70
C ASP A 216 18.88 12.78 27.26
N ILE A 217 18.44 11.55 27.02
CA ILE A 217 17.19 11.01 27.58
C ILE A 217 17.43 10.71 29.06
N LYS A 218 16.78 11.46 29.95
CA LYS A 218 16.74 11.13 31.38
C LYS A 218 15.59 10.15 31.62
N ALA A 219 15.86 9.08 32.37
CA ALA A 219 14.88 8.03 32.69
C ALA A 219 13.56 8.56 33.31
N ALA A 220 13.58 9.74 33.93
CA ALA A 220 12.39 10.35 34.53
C ALA A 220 11.57 11.23 33.57
N GLU A 221 12.13 11.70 32.44
CA GLU A 221 11.51 12.69 31.54
C GLU A 221 11.03 12.05 30.22
N GLY A 222 11.53 10.86 29.85
CA GLY A 222 11.21 10.20 28.58
C GLY A 222 11.66 11.01 27.35
N MET A 223 11.33 10.53 26.14
CA MET A 223 11.71 11.21 24.90
C MET A 223 10.83 12.42 24.57
N GLY A 224 9.61 12.49 25.13
CA GLY A 224 8.65 13.57 24.87
C GLY A 224 7.96 13.52 23.51
N ILE A 225 7.81 12.34 22.90
CA ILE A 225 7.09 12.13 21.63
C ILE A 225 5.70 11.56 21.92
N TYR A 226 4.68 12.14 21.29
CA TYR A 226 3.33 11.58 21.28
C TYR A 226 3.10 10.81 20.00
N ILE A 227 2.70 9.54 20.10
CA ILE A 227 2.50 8.66 18.94
C ILE A 227 1.09 8.08 19.00
N LYS A 228 0.38 8.19 17.88
CA LYS A 228 -0.91 7.54 17.65
C LYS A 228 -0.72 6.44 16.62
N SER A 229 -1.19 5.25 16.94
CA SER A 229 -1.25 4.15 15.99
C SER A 229 -2.61 4.14 15.30
N THR A 230 -2.61 3.88 14.00
CA THR A 230 -3.83 3.72 13.19
C THR A 230 -4.15 2.23 13.00
N TYR A 231 -5.36 1.94 12.52
CA TYR A 231 -5.81 0.55 12.34
C TYR A 231 -5.10 -0.15 11.16
N ASP A 232 -4.58 0.64 10.22
CA ASP A 232 -3.74 0.21 9.10
C ASP A 232 -2.25 0.07 9.46
N GLY A 233 -1.91 0.07 10.76
CA GLY A 233 -0.56 -0.25 11.25
C GLY A 233 0.45 0.88 11.11
N LEU A 234 0.01 2.12 10.84
CA LEU A 234 0.87 3.30 10.82
C LEU A 234 1.04 3.85 12.23
N HIS A 235 2.26 4.27 12.55
CA HIS A 235 2.58 4.91 13.82
C HIS A 235 2.93 6.38 13.57
N VAL A 236 1.95 7.26 13.78
CA VAL A 236 2.05 8.67 13.43
C VAL A 236 2.37 9.50 14.67
N ILE A 237 3.39 10.35 14.57
CA ILE A 237 3.73 11.32 15.61
C ILE A 237 2.65 12.40 15.62
N THR A 238 2.01 12.62 16.77
CA THR A 238 0.98 13.66 16.92
C THR A 238 1.53 14.95 17.52
N GLY A 239 2.78 14.93 18.00
CA GLY A 239 3.49 16.10 18.50
C GLY A 239 4.66 15.74 19.40
N THR A 240 5.36 16.77 19.86
CA THR A 240 6.45 16.70 20.84
C THR A 240 6.10 17.53 22.08
N THR A 241 6.69 17.19 23.22
CA THR A 241 6.60 18.02 24.43
C THR A 241 7.62 19.14 24.33
N GLU A 242 7.21 20.39 24.57
CA GLU A 242 8.09 21.56 24.49
C GLU A 242 9.35 21.37 25.34
N ASN A 243 10.52 21.67 24.76
CA ASN A 243 11.86 21.50 25.35
C ASN A 243 12.29 20.06 25.68
N SER A 244 11.52 19.05 25.29
CA SER A 244 11.91 17.64 25.44
C SER A 244 13.12 17.26 24.57
N PRO A 245 13.79 16.13 24.84
CA PRO A 245 14.86 15.62 23.97
C PRO A 245 14.44 15.52 22.50
N ALA A 246 13.22 15.06 22.21
CA ALA A 246 12.72 15.00 20.84
C ALA A 246 12.46 16.38 20.23
N ASP A 247 11.85 17.30 20.99
CA ASP A 247 11.59 18.67 20.53
C ASP A 247 12.87 19.43 20.21
N ARG A 248 13.91 19.27 21.04
CA ARG A 248 15.23 19.88 20.82
C ARG A 248 15.92 19.44 19.53
N THR A 249 15.54 18.30 18.95
CA THR A 249 16.06 17.89 17.65
C THR A 249 15.58 18.82 16.53
N GLN A 250 14.40 19.43 16.67
CA GLN A 250 13.71 20.22 15.64
C GLN A 250 13.60 19.49 14.28
N ARG A 251 13.65 18.15 14.32
CA ARG A 251 13.62 17.25 13.16
C ARG A 251 12.44 16.29 13.20
N ILE A 252 11.66 16.30 14.27
CA ILE A 252 10.51 15.43 14.51
C ILE A 252 9.27 16.31 14.58
N HIS A 253 8.30 16.04 13.73
CA HIS A 253 7.11 16.86 13.56
C HIS A 253 5.82 16.04 13.67
N ALA A 254 4.73 16.73 14.01
CA ALA A 254 3.40 16.12 13.95
C ALA A 254 3.05 15.76 12.49
N GLY A 255 2.65 14.51 12.26
CA GLY A 255 2.40 13.94 10.94
C GLY A 255 3.48 12.98 10.46
N ASP A 256 4.66 12.95 11.10
CA ASP A 256 5.73 12.03 10.73
C ASP A 256 5.37 10.58 11.09
N GLU A 257 5.73 9.64 10.22
CA GLU A 257 5.55 8.20 10.45
C GLU A 257 6.82 7.58 11.03
N VAL A 258 6.66 6.81 12.11
CA VAL A 258 7.73 6.05 12.72
C VAL A 258 7.89 4.71 12.01
N ILE A 259 8.92 4.59 11.18
CA ILE A 259 9.24 3.36 10.44
C ILE A 259 10.14 2.41 11.26
N GLN A 260 11.10 2.96 11.99
CA GLN A 260 12.07 2.19 12.78
C GLN A 260 12.37 2.85 14.12
N VAL A 261 12.56 2.01 15.14
CA VAL A 261 13.09 2.42 16.46
C VAL A 261 14.30 1.54 16.74
N ASN A 262 15.46 2.15 17.04
CA ASN A 262 16.71 1.42 17.32
C ASN A 262 17.07 0.38 16.25
N ARG A 263 16.93 0.75 14.97
CA ARG A 263 17.14 -0.11 13.78
C ARG A 263 16.20 -1.30 13.65
N GLN A 264 15.15 -1.34 14.46
CA GLN A 264 14.11 -2.35 14.37
C GLN A 264 12.88 -1.74 13.72
N THR A 265 12.40 -2.39 12.66
CA THR A 265 11.18 -1.98 11.97
C THR A 265 9.98 -2.17 12.87
N VAL A 266 9.26 -1.08 13.14
CA VAL A 266 8.07 -1.06 13.99
C VAL A 266 6.84 -1.04 13.09
N VAL A 267 6.42 -2.22 12.68
CA VAL A 267 5.21 -2.38 11.88
C VAL A 267 4.38 -3.42 12.63
N SER A 268 3.37 -2.97 13.38
CA SER A 268 2.46 -3.85 14.11
C SER A 268 1.05 -3.26 14.20
N PRO A 269 -0.01 -4.08 14.03
CA PRO A 269 -1.40 -3.69 14.27
C PRO A 269 -1.72 -3.41 15.75
N CYS A 270 -0.85 -3.82 16.69
CA CYS A 270 -1.17 -3.83 18.11
C CYS A 270 -0.59 -2.63 18.88
N ILE A 271 -1.51 -1.90 19.52
CA ILE A 271 -1.38 -0.62 20.25
C ILE A 271 -0.34 -0.65 21.41
N LEU A 272 0.09 -1.82 21.87
CA LEU A 272 0.80 -1.96 23.15
C LEU A 272 2.32 -1.69 23.09
N ASN A 273 2.98 -1.94 21.96
CA ASN A 273 4.44 -2.11 21.98
C ASN A 273 5.29 -0.87 21.66
N LEU A 274 4.68 0.23 21.19
CA LEU A 274 5.40 1.50 21.03
C LEU A 274 5.61 2.22 22.37
N ALA A 275 4.64 2.13 23.28
CA ALA A 275 4.74 2.68 24.64
C ALA A 275 5.74 1.89 25.50
N LEU A 276 5.80 0.56 25.33
CA LEU A 276 6.75 -0.29 26.07
C LEU A 276 8.20 -0.04 25.61
N ARG A 277 8.46 0.22 24.32
CA ARG A 277 9.83 0.35 23.81
C ARG A 277 10.48 1.72 23.88
N ALA A 278 9.71 2.78 24.09
CA ALA A 278 10.25 4.01 24.64
C ALA A 278 10.70 3.84 26.12
N HIS A 279 10.18 2.82 26.82
CA HIS A 279 10.48 2.53 28.22
C HIS A 279 11.43 1.33 28.45
N PHE A 280 11.66 0.45 27.47
CA PHE A 280 12.35 -0.84 27.72
C PHE A 280 13.89 -0.78 27.77
N TYR A 281 14.51 0.38 27.56
CA TYR A 281 15.91 0.60 27.95
C TYR A 281 16.07 1.24 29.34
N ASP A 282 14.98 1.54 30.06
CA ASP A 282 15.03 2.13 31.41
C ASP A 282 15.06 1.10 32.57
N CYS A 283 15.23 -0.19 32.30
CA CYS A 283 15.45 -1.20 33.33
C CYS A 283 16.33 -2.34 32.82
N LEU A 284 17.63 -2.09 32.59
CA LEU A 284 18.73 -3.06 32.77
C LEU A 284 20.09 -2.39 32.50
N SER A 285 20.50 -1.55 33.46
CA SER A 285 21.88 -1.45 33.98
C SER A 285 21.90 -0.53 35.18
#